data_AF-A0A0M0KBG6-F1
#
_entry.id   AF-A0A0M0KBG6-F1
#
_cell.length_a   1.000
_cell.length_b   1.000
_cell.length_c   1.000
_cell.angle_alpha   90.00
_cell.angle_beta   90.00
_cell.angle_gamma   90.00
#
_symmetry.space_group_name_H-M   'P 1'
#
loop_
_entity.id
_entity.type
_entity.pdbx_description
1 polymer ?
#
loop_
_entity_poly.entity_id
_entity_poly.type
_entity_poly.pdbx_seq_one_letter_code
_entity_poly.pdbx_strand_id
1 'polypeptide(L)' 'MNIADDRLKYVLILLLAGLQVGGIVMVFINLRIAMFLFIGYGLALVLLILLLIWERREEKREELDYDDCDY' A
#
# COMPACT_ATOMS: atom_id res chain seq x y z
N MET A 1 8.00 17.06 2.43
CA MET A 1 6.54 17.07 2.69
C MET A 1 5.80 17.10 1.36
N ASN A 2 5.56 15.93 0.76
CA ASN A 2 5.03 15.80 -0.59
C ASN A 2 3.52 15.46 -0.53
N ILE A 3 2.66 16.42 -0.86
CA ILE A 3 1.19 16.30 -0.80
C ILE A 3 0.66 15.20 -1.75
N ALA A 4 1.51 14.72 -2.67
CA ALA A 4 1.21 13.60 -3.57
C ALA A 4 1.20 12.23 -2.86
N ASP A 5 2.04 12.01 -1.83
CA ASP A 5 2.16 10.73 -1.15
C ASP A 5 0.94 10.41 -0.28
N ASP A 6 0.40 11.40 0.45
CA ASP A 6 -0.79 11.20 1.28
C ASP A 6 -2.02 10.80 0.47
N ARG A 7 -2.19 11.38 -0.72
CA ARG A 7 -3.30 11.01 -1.62
C ARG A 7 -3.13 9.62 -2.19
N LEU A 8 -1.91 9.24 -2.57
CA LEU A 8 -1.62 7.89 -3.06
C LEU A 8 -1.87 6.85 -1.98
N LYS A 9 -1.45 7.09 -0.73
CA LYS A 9 -1.76 6.22 0.42
C LYS A 9 -3.26 6.10 0.64
N TYR A 10 -3.99 7.21 0.64
CA TYR A 10 -5.44 7.18 0.84
C TYR A 10 -6.16 6.41 -0.26
N VAL A 11 -5.74 6.59 -1.52
CA VAL A 11 -6.27 5.84 -2.66
C VAL A 11 -5.92 4.36 -2.54
N LEU A 12 -4.71 4.01 -2.11
CA LEU A 12 -4.28 2.62 -1.86
C LEU A 12 -5.10 1.95 -0.76
N ILE A 13 -5.34 2.65 0.35
CA ILE A 13 -6.15 2.16 1.47
C ILE A 13 -7.61 2.01 1.05
N LEU A 14 -8.15 2.97 0.31
CA LEU A 14 -9.53 2.90 -0.21
C LEU A 14 -9.70 1.75 -1.20
N LEU A 15 -8.71 1.52 -2.06
CA LEU A 15 -8.69 0.42 -3.02
C LEU A 15 -8.59 -0.92 -2.30
N LEU A 16 -7.72 -1.04 -1.29
CA LEU A 16 -7.66 -2.22 -0.41
C LEU A 16 -9.02 -2.50 0.26
N ALA A 17 -9.62 -1.48 0.89
CA ALA A 17 -10.91 -1.64 1.56
C ALA A 17 -12.01 -2.08 0.58
N GLY A 18 -12.04 -1.51 -0.62
CA GLY A 18 -12.96 -1.91 -1.69
C GLY A 18 -12.71 -3.35 -2.18
N LEU A 19 -11.46 -3.75 -2.36
CA LEU A 19 -11.09 -5.11 -2.77
C LEU A 19 -11.44 -6.13 -1.69
N GLN A 20 -11.31 -5.76 -0.41
CA GLN A 20 -11.62 -6.60 0.73
C GLN A 20 -13.14 -6.86 0.82
N VAL A 21 -13.96 -5.81 0.74
CA VAL A 21 -15.43 -5.93 0.74
C VAL A 21 -15.90 -6.68 -0.51
N GLY A 22 -15.37 -6.34 -1.68
CA GLY A 22 -15.68 -7.02 -2.93
C GLY A 22 -15.31 -8.51 -2.89
N GLY A 23 -14.15 -8.85 -2.32
CA GLY A 23 -13.70 -10.22 -2.13
C GLY A 23 -14.64 -11.02 -1.23
N ILE A 24 -15.10 -10.45 -0.11
CA ILE A 24 -16.06 -11.08 0.80
C ILE A 24 -17.40 -11.35 0.09
N VAL A 25 -17.90 -10.40 -0.69
CA VAL A 25 -19.14 -10.59 -1.48
C VAL A 25 -18.96 -11.68 -2.54
N MET A 26 -17.78 -11.77 -3.17
CA MET A 26 -17.50 -12.77 -4.20
C MET A 26 -17.35 -14.20 -3.64
N VAL A 27 -16.97 -14.36 -2.36
CA VAL A 27 -16.97 -15.67 -1.67
C VAL A 27 -18.35 -16.33 -1.71
N PHE A 28 -19.42 -15.54 -1.58
CA PHE A 28 -20.80 -16.05 -1.61
C PHE A 28 -21.26 -16.50 -3.00
N ILE A 29 -20.62 -16.01 -4.07
CA ILE A 29 -20.99 -16.35 -5.45
C ILE A 29 -20.13 -17.49 -5.99
N ASN A 30 -18.81 -17.44 -5.78
CA ASN A 30 -17.90 -18.42 -6.35
C ASN A 30 -16.58 -18.54 -5.58
N LEU A 31 -16.43 -19.64 -4.83
CA LEU A 31 -15.28 -19.89 -3.96
C LEU A 31 -13.93 -19.97 -4.73
N ARG A 32 -13.95 -20.42 -5.99
CA ARG A 32 -12.75 -20.46 -6.86
C ARG A 32 -12.25 -19.07 -7.22
N ILE A 33 -13.15 -18.17 -7.62
CA ILE A 33 -12.79 -16.79 -7.97
C ILE A 33 -12.40 -16.02 -6.72
N ALA A 34 -13.08 -16.28 -5.60
CA ALA A 34 -12.75 -15.68 -4.32
C ALA A 34 -11.34 -16.02 -3.84
N MET A 35 -10.87 -17.27 -4.01
CA MET A 35 -9.48 -17.63 -3.69
C MET A 35 -8.46 -16.85 -4.51
N PHE A 36 -8.68 -16.71 -5.82
CA PHE A 36 -7.79 -15.90 -6.68
C PHE A 36 -7.76 -14.43 -6.24
N LEU A 37 -8.91 -13.86 -5.90
CA LEU A 37 -9.00 -12.50 -5.37
C LEU A 37 -8.33 -12.36 -4.01
N PHE A 38 -8.42 -13.37 -3.14
CA PHE A 38 -7.79 -13.33 -1.83
C PHE A 38 -6.25 -13.39 -1.93
N ILE A 39 -5.73 -14.18 -2.87
CA ILE A 39 -4.28 -14.23 -3.17
C ILE A 39 -3.81 -12.88 -3.74
N GLY A 40 -4.58 -12.30 -4.68
CA GLY A 40 -4.30 -10.97 -5.23
C GLY A 40 -4.33 -9.87 -4.15
N TYR A 41 -5.31 -9.94 -3.24
CA TYR A 41 -5.41 -9.05 -2.09
C TYR A 41 -4.20 -9.16 -1.16
N GLY A 42 -3.76 -10.39 -0.85
CA GLY A 42 -2.57 -10.63 -0.04
C GLY A 42 -1.31 -10.04 -0.67
N LEU A 43 -1.13 -10.21 -1.98
CA LEU A 43 -0.03 -9.61 -2.74
C LEU A 43 -0.07 -8.07 -2.72
N ALA A 44 -1.25 -7.48 -2.92
CA ALA A 44 -1.42 -6.03 -2.84
C ALA A 44 -1.08 -5.49 -1.45
N LEU A 45 -1.48 -6.19 -0.39
CA LEU A 45 -1.13 -5.86 0.99
C LEU A 45 0.38 -5.88 1.24
N VAL A 46 1.07 -6.92 0.75
CA VAL A 46 2.54 -7.04 0.89
C VAL A 46 3.25 -5.90 0.19
N LEU A 47 2.83 -5.56 -1.05
CA LEU A 47 3.36 -4.41 -1.78
C LEU A 47 3.16 -3.10 -1.01
N LEU A 48 1.99 -2.92 -0.40
CA LEU A 48 1.65 -1.73 0.37
C LEU A 48 2.51 -1.59 1.63
N ILE A 49 2.75 -2.70 2.32
CA ILE A 49 3.66 -2.76 3.47
C ILE A 49 5.09 -2.42 3.04
N LEU A 50 5.56 -2.96 1.91
CA LEU A 50 6.89 -2.65 1.38
C LEU A 50 7.03 -1.16 1.02
N LEU A 51 6.00 -0.58 0.40
CA LEU A 51 5.98 0.83 0.05
C LEU A 51 6.05 1.71 1.31
N LEU A 52 5.25 1.40 2.34
CA LEU A 52 5.32 2.08 3.63
C LEU A 52 6.68 1.94 4.33
N ILE A 53 7.33 0.78 4.23
CA ILE A 53 8.67 0.57 4.79
C ILE A 53 9.72 1.37 4.02
N TRP A 54 9.62 1.41 2.69
CA TRP A 54 10.54 2.15 1.85
C TRP A 54 10.41 3.66 2.10
N GLU A 55 9.19 4.17 2.16
CA GLU A 55 8.93 5.58 2.47
C GLU A 55 9.47 5.99 3.84
N ARG A 56 9.30 5.15 4.86
CA ARG A 56 9.92 5.35 6.19
C ARG A 56 11.45 5.30 6.19
N ARG A 57 12.07 4.69 5.18
CA ARG A 57 13.52 4.71 4.98
C ARG A 57 13.97 5.91 4.16
N GLU A 58 13.16 6.34 3.19
CA GLU A 58 13.41 7.52 2.36
C GLU A 58 13.39 8.79 3.23
N GLU A 59 12.40 8.94 4.13
CA GLU A 59 12.36 10.06 5.09
C GLU A 59 13.63 10.16 5.93
N LYS A 60 14.17 9.03 6.38
CA LYS A 60 15.44 8.98 7.15
C LYS A 60 16.68 9.26 6.30
N ARG A 61 16.57 9.09 4.98
CA ARG A 61 17.67 9.30 4.05
C ARG A 61 17.70 10.77 3.61
N GLU A 62 16.55 11.38 3.39
CA GLU A 62 16.43 12.83 3.14
C GLU A 62 16.93 13.66 4.34
N GLU A 63 16.71 13.21 5.58
CA GLU A 63 17.27 13.88 6.78
C GLU A 63 18.80 13.80 6.87
N LEU A 64 19.44 12.74 6.33
CA LEU A 64 20.89 12.57 6.35
C LEU A 64 21.60 13.31 5.19
N ASP A 65 20.92 13.46 4.04
CA ASP A 65 21.47 14.15 2.86
C ASP A 65 21.49 15.69 3.05
N TYR A 66 20.53 16.22 3.83
CA TYR A 66 20.46 17.65 4.14
C TYR A 66 21.54 18.12 5.13
N ASP A 67 22.04 17.23 5.99
CA ASP A 67 23.09 17.56 6.99
C ASP A 67 24.51 17.58 6.38
N ASP A 68 24.72 16.99 5.21
CA ASP A 68 26.03 16.93 4.53
C ASP A 68 26.24 18.09 3.53
N CYS A 69 25.22 18.93 3.32
CA CYS A 69 25.28 20.10 2.43
C CYS A 69 25.57 21.43 3.15
N ASP A 70 25.83 21.41 4.46
CA ASP A 70 26.12 22.61 5.28
C ASP A 70 27.60 22.72 5.71
N TYR A 71 28.53 22.17 4.91
CA TYR A 71 29.99 22.36 5.05
C TYR A 71 30.65 22.93 3.79
#